data_AF-A0A843HI79-F1
#
_entry.id   AF-A0A843HI79-F1
#
_cell.length_a   1.000
_cell.length_b   1.000
_cell.length_c   1.000
_cell.angle_alpha   90.00
_cell.angle_beta   90.00
_cell.angle_gamma   90.00
#
_symmetry.space_group_name_H-M   'P 1'
#
loop_
_entity.id
_entity.type
_entity.pdbx_description
1 polymer ?
#
loop_
_entity_poly.entity_id
_entity_poly.type
_entity_poly.pdbx_seq_one_letter_code
_entity_poly.pdbx_strand_id
1 'polypeptide(L)'
;MIVTNKLKLPMAFVKAVSTEKHNKEGEFSATTLLKGCKEIILTDRHWDEIEVDAADRVWQIFGSAVHKILEEFDDGFFHEEKFRFELSKSVITGTIDSYDMDNGVVYDWKTASIWKTKFKDFSDWKRQGLTYAWLLKRNGFEVNQCRFVALLKDHSKSMAAKDPEYPISPCIVYEFDVTDEDLQAMEKEIAEKVPLLEEYYKLPDDEIPPCTKEERWADDDKFAVMKKGVKKAVKVCDSEDEANALAEESGPNFYVEHRPAVSRKCQGYCDCKQFCNFYKNMIKGEE
;
A
#
# COMPACT_ATOMS: atom_id res chain seq x y z
N MET A 1 -9.08 17.95 -0.12
CA MET A 1 -9.40 16.93 -1.15
C MET A 1 -10.82 17.11 -1.62
N ILE A 2 -11.05 16.98 -2.92
CA ILE A 2 -12.35 17.19 -3.57
C ILE A 2 -12.93 15.83 -3.96
N VAL A 3 -14.06 15.46 -3.36
CA VAL A 3 -14.80 14.24 -3.72
C VAL A 3 -15.86 14.57 -4.76
N THR A 4 -15.74 14.01 -5.97
CA THR A 4 -16.76 14.15 -7.03
C THR A 4 -17.83 13.07 -6.93
N ASN A 5 -18.98 13.30 -7.57
CA ASN A 5 -20.13 12.39 -7.55
C ASN A 5 -20.68 12.16 -8.96
N LYS A 6 -19.90 11.53 -9.83
CA LYS A 6 -20.26 11.30 -11.24
C LYS A 6 -21.49 10.41 -11.39
N LEU A 7 -21.67 9.45 -10.48
CA LEU A 7 -22.80 8.52 -10.47
C LEU A 7 -24.07 9.07 -9.79
N LYS A 8 -24.06 10.32 -9.28
CA LYS A 8 -25.19 10.92 -8.55
C LYS A 8 -25.67 10.05 -7.37
N LEU A 9 -24.72 9.48 -6.65
CA LEU A 9 -24.96 8.65 -5.46
C LEU A 9 -25.62 9.47 -4.34
N PRO A 10 -26.36 8.83 -3.42
CA PRO A 10 -26.92 9.49 -2.25
C PRO A 10 -25.85 10.24 -1.44
N MET A 11 -26.19 11.41 -0.90
CA MET A 11 -25.23 12.25 -0.16
C MET A 11 -24.64 11.56 1.08
N ALA A 12 -25.34 10.59 1.67
CA ALA A 12 -24.79 9.77 2.74
C ALA A 12 -23.54 9.00 2.29
N PHE A 13 -23.55 8.46 1.06
CA PHE A 13 -22.40 7.77 0.48
C PHE A 13 -21.25 8.73 0.24
N VAL A 14 -21.51 9.87 -0.40
CA VAL A 14 -20.48 10.89 -0.68
C VAL A 14 -19.84 11.37 0.62
N LYS A 15 -20.63 11.64 1.66
CA LYS A 15 -20.13 12.05 2.98
C LYS A 15 -19.30 10.96 3.65
N ALA A 16 -19.68 9.69 3.53
CA ALA A 16 -18.94 8.57 4.14
C ALA A 16 -17.51 8.40 3.60
N VAL A 17 -17.27 8.81 2.34
CA VAL A 17 -15.93 8.75 1.71
C VAL A 17 -15.23 10.11 1.62
N SER A 18 -15.90 11.16 2.10
CA SER A 18 -15.32 12.50 2.22
C SER A 18 -14.52 12.57 3.51
N THR A 19 -13.20 12.51 3.39
CA THR A 19 -12.28 12.49 4.53
C THR A 19 -11.58 13.83 4.70
N GLU A 20 -11.31 14.20 5.96
CA GLU A 20 -10.38 15.27 6.28
C GLU A 20 -8.92 14.81 6.10
N LYS A 21 -7.99 15.77 6.14
CA LYS A 21 -6.56 15.49 6.06
C LYS A 21 -6.16 14.64 7.27
N HIS A 22 -5.60 13.46 7.02
CA HIS A 22 -5.35 12.46 8.06
C HIS A 22 -4.32 12.92 9.11
N ASN A 23 -3.20 13.50 8.66
CA ASN A 23 -2.15 13.99 9.53
C ASN A 23 -2.22 15.50 9.70
N LYS A 24 -1.84 15.96 10.89
CA LYS A 24 -1.50 17.37 11.12
C LYS A 24 -0.14 17.68 10.49
N GLU A 25 0.13 18.96 10.28
CA GLU A 25 1.44 19.41 9.82
C GLU A 25 2.55 18.92 10.76
N GLY A 26 3.60 18.33 10.20
CA GLY A 26 4.70 17.72 10.95
C GLY A 26 4.38 16.36 11.59
N GLU A 27 3.17 15.80 11.42
CA GLU A 27 2.84 14.45 11.88
C GLU A 27 2.91 13.43 10.73
N PHE A 28 3.48 12.26 11.02
CA PHE A 28 3.49 11.12 10.10
C PHE A 28 2.93 9.88 10.79
N SER A 29 1.71 9.47 10.43
CA SER A 29 1.14 8.19 10.87
C SER A 29 1.97 6.99 10.36
N ALA A 30 1.88 5.84 11.04
CA ALA A 30 2.47 4.57 10.60
C ALA A 30 2.07 4.21 9.16
N THR A 31 0.80 4.39 8.80
CA THR A 31 0.30 4.10 7.44
C THR A 31 0.84 5.09 6.39
N THR A 32 1.07 6.35 6.78
CA THR A 32 1.71 7.35 5.92
C THR A 32 3.16 7.01 5.64
N LEU A 33 3.91 6.51 6.63
CA LEU A 33 5.33 6.13 6.46
C LEU A 33 5.53 4.95 5.51
N LEU A 34 4.48 4.18 5.19
CA LEU A 34 4.55 3.13 4.16
C LEU A 34 4.67 3.70 2.73
N LYS A 35 4.27 4.96 2.52
CA LYS A 35 4.29 5.63 1.21
C LYS A 35 5.63 6.26 0.91
N GLY A 36 5.94 6.50 -0.36
CA GLY A 36 7.18 7.19 -0.72
C GLY A 36 7.16 8.67 -0.37
N CYS A 37 8.33 9.26 -0.12
CA CYS A 37 8.42 10.65 0.34
C CYS A 37 7.72 11.64 -0.61
N LYS A 38 7.90 11.46 -1.92
CA LYS A 38 7.23 12.29 -2.93
C LYS A 38 5.71 12.17 -2.89
N GLU A 39 5.18 10.95 -2.73
CA GLU A 39 3.74 10.73 -2.60
C GLU A 39 3.18 11.41 -1.34
N ILE A 40 3.89 11.29 -0.20
CA ILE A 40 3.50 11.94 1.06
C ILE A 40 3.43 13.46 0.85
N ILE A 41 4.52 14.07 0.36
CA ILE A 41 4.64 15.53 0.23
C ILE A 41 3.65 16.09 -0.80
N LEU A 42 3.52 15.46 -1.97
CA LEU A 42 2.57 15.93 -2.99
C LEU A 42 1.11 15.78 -2.54
N THR A 43 0.79 14.70 -1.81
CA THR A 43 -0.54 14.54 -1.22
C THR A 43 -0.82 15.64 -0.19
N ASP A 44 0.20 16.02 0.58
CA ASP A 44 0.10 17.04 1.61
C ASP A 44 -0.12 18.45 1.04
N ARG A 45 0.71 18.83 0.05
CA ARG A 45 0.71 20.14 -0.62
C ARG A 45 -0.54 20.39 -1.45
N HIS A 46 -0.96 19.38 -2.21
CA HIS A 46 -2.09 19.48 -3.13
C HIS A 46 -3.35 18.87 -2.55
N TRP A 47 -3.43 18.69 -1.23
CA TRP A 47 -4.57 18.03 -0.60
C TRP A 47 -5.89 18.60 -1.10
N ASP A 48 -6.02 19.93 -1.17
CA ASP A 48 -7.25 20.62 -1.58
C ASP A 48 -7.50 20.66 -3.09
N GLU A 49 -6.52 20.25 -3.89
CA GLU A 49 -6.60 20.18 -5.36
C GLU A 49 -6.82 18.75 -5.87
N ILE A 50 -6.52 17.74 -5.05
CA ILE A 50 -6.71 16.33 -5.42
C ILE A 50 -8.21 16.03 -5.59
N GLU A 51 -8.58 15.57 -6.78
CA GLU A 51 -9.92 15.14 -7.15
C GLU A 51 -10.03 13.61 -7.19
N VAL A 52 -10.98 13.04 -6.46
CA VAL A 52 -11.30 11.61 -6.50
C VAL A 52 -12.81 11.42 -6.58
N ASP A 53 -13.31 10.47 -7.39
CA ASP A 53 -14.75 10.18 -7.42
C ASP A 53 -15.17 9.35 -6.20
N ALA A 54 -16.36 9.62 -5.68
CA ALA A 54 -16.91 8.90 -4.54
C ALA A 54 -16.96 7.38 -4.77
N ALA A 55 -17.31 6.93 -5.98
CA ALA A 55 -17.42 5.51 -6.30
C ALA A 55 -16.07 4.78 -6.19
N ASP A 56 -14.97 5.44 -6.54
CA ASP A 56 -13.63 4.87 -6.47
C ASP A 56 -13.15 4.69 -5.01
N ARG A 57 -13.80 5.39 -4.07
CA ARG A 57 -13.52 5.34 -2.63
C ARG A 57 -14.42 4.40 -1.83
N VAL A 58 -15.30 3.65 -2.49
CA VAL A 58 -16.23 2.70 -1.84
C VAL A 58 -15.54 1.77 -0.82
N TRP A 59 -14.28 1.41 -1.07
CA TRP A 59 -13.51 0.53 -0.18
C TRP A 59 -13.23 1.13 1.19
N GLN A 60 -13.16 2.46 1.31
CA GLN A 60 -13.00 3.13 2.60
C GLN A 60 -14.21 2.88 3.50
N ILE A 61 -15.43 2.84 2.93
CA ILE A 61 -16.65 2.54 3.68
C ILE A 61 -16.56 1.15 4.30
N PHE A 62 -16.10 0.15 3.55
CA PHE A 62 -15.94 -1.21 4.07
C PHE A 62 -14.95 -1.26 5.23
N GLY A 63 -13.80 -0.59 5.10
CA GLY A 63 -12.82 -0.49 6.18
C GLY A 63 -13.45 0.15 7.42
N SER A 64 -13.89 1.40 7.32
CA SER A 64 -14.44 2.15 8.45
C SER A 64 -15.64 1.48 9.10
N ALA A 65 -16.51 0.81 8.33
CA ALA A 65 -17.64 0.08 8.89
C ALA A 65 -17.20 -1.15 9.69
N VAL A 66 -16.19 -1.89 9.20
CA VAL A 66 -15.67 -3.07 9.91
C VAL A 66 -14.99 -2.67 11.21
N HIS A 67 -14.09 -1.67 11.18
CA HIS A 67 -13.44 -1.15 12.39
C HIS A 67 -14.48 -0.72 13.44
N LYS A 68 -15.41 0.16 13.03
CA LYS A 68 -16.46 0.65 13.92
C LYS A 68 -17.29 -0.46 14.57
N ILE A 69 -17.66 -1.50 13.80
CA ILE A 69 -18.44 -2.62 14.34
C ILE A 69 -17.62 -3.44 15.32
N LEU A 70 -16.35 -3.72 15.01
CA LEU A 70 -15.50 -4.55 15.87
C LEU A 70 -15.11 -3.83 17.16
N GLU A 71 -14.90 -2.52 17.12
CA GLU A 71 -14.62 -1.67 18.29
C GLU A 71 -15.80 -1.55 19.26
N GLU A 72 -17.03 -1.78 18.80
CA GLU A 72 -18.21 -1.75 19.68
C GLU A 72 -18.26 -2.93 20.68
N PHE A 73 -17.45 -3.97 20.47
CA PHE A 73 -17.44 -5.17 21.31
C PHE A 73 -16.19 -5.23 22.18
N ASP A 74 -16.39 -5.23 23.50
CA ASP A 74 -15.32 -5.38 24.49
C ASP A 74 -14.77 -6.82 24.49
N ASP A 75 -13.47 -6.94 24.25
CA ASP A 75 -12.70 -8.19 24.35
C ASP A 75 -11.64 -8.14 25.47
N GLY A 76 -11.65 -7.08 26.29
CA GLY A 76 -10.66 -6.83 27.35
C GLY A 76 -9.37 -6.18 26.87
N PHE A 77 -9.27 -5.82 25.58
CA PHE A 77 -8.10 -5.17 24.99
C PHE A 77 -8.27 -3.64 24.91
N PHE A 78 -7.16 -2.94 24.70
CA PHE A 78 -7.18 -1.50 24.45
C PHE A 78 -7.48 -1.23 22.98
N HIS A 79 -8.54 -0.47 22.70
CA HIS A 79 -8.97 -0.16 21.34
C HIS A 79 -8.74 1.31 20.96
N GLU A 80 -8.40 1.55 19.69
CA GLU A 80 -8.20 2.88 19.06
C GLU A 80 -7.26 3.86 19.77
N GLU A 81 -6.32 3.38 20.58
CA GLU A 81 -5.40 4.27 21.29
C GLU A 81 -4.36 4.88 20.32
N LYS A 82 -4.23 6.21 20.35
CA LYS A 82 -3.25 6.94 19.52
C LYS A 82 -1.95 7.14 20.27
N PHE A 83 -0.91 6.47 19.81
CA PHE A 83 0.46 6.66 20.30
C PHE A 83 1.20 7.72 19.47
N ARG A 84 2.16 8.38 20.10
CA ARG A 84 2.97 9.44 19.49
C ARG A 84 4.42 9.30 19.93
N PHE A 85 5.34 9.71 19.07
CA PHE A 85 6.77 9.79 19.39
C PHE A 85 7.40 10.95 18.63
N GLU A 86 8.10 11.83 19.34
CA GLU A 86 8.80 12.97 18.74
C GLU A 86 10.13 12.50 18.15
N LEU A 87 10.36 12.78 16.85
CA LEU A 87 11.59 12.44 16.15
C LEU A 87 12.02 13.59 15.25
N SER A 88 13.21 14.13 15.51
CA SER A 88 13.70 15.36 14.86
C SER A 88 12.73 16.54 15.07
N LYS A 89 12.13 17.07 14.02
CA LYS A 89 11.13 18.16 14.06
C LYS A 89 9.71 17.65 13.82
N SER A 90 9.57 16.34 13.65
CA SER A 90 8.35 15.66 13.26
C SER A 90 7.84 14.76 14.38
N VAL A 91 6.58 14.35 14.28
CA VAL A 91 5.96 13.44 15.24
C VAL A 91 5.46 12.20 14.51
N ILE A 92 5.92 11.04 14.93
CA ILE A 92 5.45 9.76 14.43
C ILE A 92 4.23 9.36 15.23
N THR A 93 3.16 8.94 14.55
CA THR A 93 1.90 8.58 15.20
C THR A 93 1.38 7.24 14.72
N GLY A 94 0.52 6.61 15.52
CA GLY A 94 -0.14 5.38 15.14
C GLY A 94 -1.39 5.20 15.99
N THR A 95 -2.50 4.86 15.34
CA THR A 95 -3.73 4.44 16.01
C THR A 95 -3.80 2.94 15.90
N ILE A 96 -3.84 2.26 17.03
CA ILE A 96 -3.82 0.79 17.10
C ILE A 96 -5.24 0.32 17.31
N ASP A 97 -5.73 -0.58 16.45
CA ASP A 97 -7.12 -1.03 16.49
C ASP A 97 -7.43 -1.78 17.78
N SER A 98 -6.55 -2.70 18.18
CA SER A 98 -6.65 -3.45 19.43
C SER A 98 -5.27 -3.91 19.93
N TYR A 99 -5.06 -3.85 21.24
CA TYR A 99 -3.81 -4.27 21.88
C TYR A 99 -4.05 -5.05 23.17
N ASP A 100 -3.59 -6.31 23.16
CA ASP A 100 -3.57 -7.22 24.30
C ASP A 100 -2.31 -6.95 25.13
N MET A 101 -2.49 -6.24 26.24
CA MET A 101 -1.41 -5.88 27.17
C MET A 101 -0.83 -7.07 27.92
N ASP A 102 -1.62 -8.10 28.19
CA ASP A 102 -1.20 -9.24 28.99
C ASP A 102 -0.22 -10.11 28.21
N ASN A 103 -0.45 -10.27 26.90
CA ASN A 103 0.39 -11.09 26.03
C ASN A 103 1.32 -10.26 25.12
N GLY A 104 1.15 -8.94 25.07
CA GLY A 104 1.90 -8.05 24.19
C GLY A 104 1.58 -8.27 22.71
N VAL A 105 0.31 -8.43 22.36
CA VAL A 105 -0.13 -8.73 20.98
C VAL A 105 -0.88 -7.54 20.39
N VAL A 106 -0.38 -7.02 19.27
CA VAL A 106 -1.08 -6.00 18.48
C VAL A 106 -2.02 -6.69 17.50
N TYR A 107 -3.29 -6.32 17.53
CA TYR A 107 -4.30 -6.75 16.58
C TYR A 107 -4.64 -5.61 15.62
N ASP A 108 -4.72 -5.93 14.32
CA ASP A 108 -5.13 -4.99 13.28
C ASP A 108 -6.17 -5.63 12.37
N TRP A 109 -7.31 -4.94 12.21
CA TRP A 109 -8.44 -5.42 11.44
C TRP A 109 -8.32 -4.96 9.99
N LYS A 110 -8.36 -5.90 9.05
CA LYS A 110 -8.24 -5.58 7.62
C LYS A 110 -9.48 -5.96 6.84
N THR A 111 -9.84 -5.13 5.88
CA THR A 111 -10.64 -5.57 4.74
C THR A 111 -9.73 -5.73 3.53
N ALA A 112 -9.77 -6.89 2.89
CA ALA A 112 -8.87 -7.22 1.79
C ALA A 112 -9.61 -7.94 0.66
N SER A 113 -9.02 -7.97 -0.53
CA SER A 113 -9.44 -8.89 -1.59
C SER A 113 -8.71 -10.23 -1.46
N ILE A 114 -9.27 -11.28 -2.04
CA ILE A 114 -8.66 -12.61 -2.12
C ILE A 114 -7.28 -12.60 -2.79
N TRP A 115 -6.99 -11.60 -3.63
CA TRP A 115 -5.68 -11.43 -4.24
C TRP A 115 -4.55 -11.26 -3.23
N LYS A 116 -4.83 -10.65 -2.06
CA LYS A 116 -3.86 -10.49 -0.98
C LYS A 116 -3.33 -11.84 -0.51
N THR A 117 -4.23 -12.81 -0.35
CA THR A 117 -3.89 -14.17 0.08
C THR A 117 -3.31 -14.99 -1.06
N LYS A 118 -3.81 -14.80 -2.29
CA LYS A 118 -3.33 -15.52 -3.47
C LYS A 118 -1.87 -15.18 -3.81
N PHE A 119 -1.50 -13.91 -3.71
CA PHE A 119 -0.11 -13.48 -3.94
C PHE A 119 0.78 -13.60 -2.70
N LYS A 120 0.20 -13.86 -1.52
CA LYS A 120 0.91 -13.96 -0.22
C LYS A 120 1.81 -12.75 0.06
N ASP A 121 1.41 -11.58 -0.43
CA ASP A 121 2.14 -10.34 -0.23
C ASP A 121 1.55 -9.59 0.97
N PHE A 122 2.20 -9.74 2.13
CA PHE A 122 1.84 -9.09 3.39
C PHE A 122 2.94 -8.13 3.87
N SER A 123 3.81 -7.69 2.96
CA SER A 123 4.98 -6.86 3.28
C SER A 123 4.61 -5.50 3.90
N ASP A 124 3.57 -4.86 3.36
CA ASP A 124 2.94 -3.65 3.89
C ASP A 124 2.35 -3.85 5.29
N TRP A 125 1.66 -4.98 5.53
CA TRP A 125 1.09 -5.31 6.84
C TRP A 125 2.19 -5.56 7.86
N LYS A 126 3.24 -6.32 7.49
CA LYS A 126 4.40 -6.54 8.34
C LYS A 126 5.06 -5.20 8.71
N ARG A 127 5.30 -4.33 7.73
CA ARG A 127 5.91 -3.01 7.97
C ARG A 127 5.03 -2.11 8.85
N GLN A 128 3.70 -2.12 8.64
CA GLN A 128 2.75 -1.40 9.49
C GLN A 128 2.79 -1.92 10.94
N GLY A 129 2.72 -3.24 11.12
CA GLY A 129 2.74 -3.87 12.44
C GLY A 129 4.05 -3.60 13.18
N LEU A 130 5.19 -3.69 12.50
CA LEU A 130 6.49 -3.33 13.08
C LEU A 130 6.58 -1.85 13.45
N THR A 131 5.96 -0.95 12.69
CA THR A 131 5.89 0.47 13.06
C THR A 131 5.06 0.67 14.33
N TYR A 132 3.94 -0.04 14.48
CA TYR A 132 3.14 -0.03 15.71
C TYR A 132 3.91 -0.62 16.89
N ALA A 133 4.58 -1.76 16.70
CA ALA A 133 5.38 -2.39 17.73
C ALA A 133 6.51 -1.47 18.22
N TRP A 134 7.22 -0.83 17.28
CA TRP A 134 8.23 0.18 17.60
C TRP A 134 7.64 1.36 18.38
N LEU A 135 6.49 1.88 17.95
CA LEU A 135 5.84 3.02 18.59
C LEU A 135 5.37 2.68 20.02
N LEU A 136 4.79 1.50 20.22
CA LEU A 136 4.40 0.99 21.55
C LEU A 136 5.60 0.83 22.46
N LYS A 137 6.68 0.21 21.96
CA LYS A 137 7.96 0.06 22.69
C LYS A 137 8.52 1.41 23.12
N ARG A 138 8.47 2.41 22.24
CA ARG A 138 8.88 3.80 22.56
C ARG A 138 8.00 4.48 23.61
N ASN A 139 6.78 4.02 23.78
CA ASN A 139 5.84 4.48 24.79
C ASN A 139 5.81 3.59 26.04
N GLY A 140 6.76 2.65 26.18
CA GLY A 140 6.93 1.84 27.39
C GLY A 140 6.11 0.55 27.43
N PHE A 141 5.54 0.13 26.30
CA PHE A 141 4.75 -1.11 26.20
C PHE A 141 5.56 -2.24 25.57
N GLU A 142 5.29 -3.47 26.01
CA GLU A 142 5.92 -4.68 25.48
C GLU A 142 5.13 -5.23 24.30
N VAL A 143 5.82 -5.62 23.23
CA VAL A 143 5.17 -6.17 22.03
C VAL A 143 5.96 -7.37 21.56
N ASN A 144 5.27 -8.51 21.54
CA ASN A 144 5.81 -9.82 21.21
C ASN A 144 5.32 -10.29 19.84
N GLN A 145 4.14 -9.85 19.41
CA GLN A 145 3.51 -10.33 18.20
C GLN A 145 2.60 -9.27 17.56
N CYS A 146 2.52 -9.29 16.23
CA CYS A 146 1.50 -8.56 15.47
C CYS A 146 0.59 -9.55 14.74
N ARG A 147 -0.71 -9.31 14.78
CA ARG A 147 -1.74 -10.20 14.28
C ARG A 147 -2.79 -9.44 13.46
N PHE A 148 -2.80 -9.70 12.16
CA PHE A 148 -3.73 -9.09 11.22
C PHE A 148 -4.87 -10.06 10.94
N VAL A 149 -6.10 -9.65 11.25
CA VAL A 149 -7.31 -10.42 10.95
C VAL A 149 -8.00 -9.77 9.76
N ALA A 150 -7.96 -10.45 8.61
CA ALA A 150 -8.47 -9.89 7.36
C ALA A 150 -9.77 -10.55 6.90
N LEU A 151 -10.78 -9.71 6.67
CA LEU A 151 -12.05 -10.06 6.08
C LEU A 151 -11.96 -9.91 4.54
N LEU A 152 -12.12 -11.03 3.83
CA LEU A 152 -11.98 -11.13 2.38
C LEU A 152 -13.31 -10.79 1.69
N LYS A 153 -13.44 -9.53 1.24
CA LYS A 153 -14.69 -8.93 0.75
C LYS A 153 -15.25 -9.56 -0.54
N ASP A 154 -14.41 -10.24 -1.30
CA ASP A 154 -14.73 -10.92 -2.57
C ASP A 154 -14.58 -12.46 -2.47
N HIS A 155 -14.65 -13.01 -1.25
CA HIS A 155 -14.62 -14.45 -1.03
C HIS A 155 -15.82 -15.17 -1.66
N SER A 156 -15.58 -16.35 -2.25
CA SER A 156 -16.60 -17.20 -2.84
C SER A 156 -16.49 -18.63 -2.33
N LYS A 157 -17.55 -19.09 -1.64
CA LYS A 157 -17.71 -20.49 -1.20
C LYS A 157 -17.60 -21.48 -2.35
N SER A 158 -18.11 -21.13 -3.54
CA SER A 158 -18.02 -22.02 -4.71
C SER A 158 -16.59 -22.15 -5.23
N MET A 159 -15.75 -21.12 -5.10
CA MET A 159 -14.35 -21.21 -5.50
C MET A 159 -13.56 -22.00 -4.45
N ALA A 160 -13.81 -21.75 -3.17
CA ALA A 160 -13.22 -22.51 -2.06
C ALA A 160 -13.47 -24.03 -2.15
N ALA A 161 -14.63 -24.45 -2.69
CA ALA A 161 -14.94 -25.87 -2.87
C ALA A 161 -14.21 -26.53 -4.05
N LYS A 162 -13.67 -25.74 -5.01
CA LYS A 162 -13.11 -26.24 -6.27
C LYS A 162 -11.60 -26.07 -6.36
N ASP A 163 -11.06 -25.02 -5.76
CA ASP A 163 -9.66 -24.64 -5.86
C ASP A 163 -8.99 -24.84 -4.48
N PRO A 164 -8.09 -25.84 -4.34
CA PRO A 164 -7.36 -26.09 -3.09
C PRO A 164 -6.46 -24.93 -2.64
N GLU A 165 -6.06 -24.03 -3.54
CA GLU A 165 -5.26 -22.85 -3.21
C GLU A 165 -6.11 -21.65 -2.79
N TYR A 166 -7.44 -21.74 -2.97
CA TYR A 166 -8.37 -20.70 -2.56
C TYR A 166 -8.62 -20.77 -1.05
N PRO A 167 -8.63 -19.64 -0.31
CA PRO A 167 -8.91 -19.64 1.12
C PRO A 167 -10.24 -20.33 1.44
N ILE A 168 -10.20 -21.33 2.32
CA ILE A 168 -11.41 -22.06 2.74
C ILE A 168 -12.38 -21.12 3.49
N SER A 169 -11.82 -20.19 4.26
CA SER A 169 -12.57 -19.21 5.06
C SER A 169 -12.54 -17.82 4.43
N PRO A 170 -13.63 -17.03 4.54
CA PRO A 170 -13.62 -15.61 4.19
C PRO A 170 -12.85 -14.74 5.19
N CYS A 171 -12.36 -15.31 6.28
CA CYS A 171 -11.50 -14.66 7.26
C CYS A 171 -10.16 -15.39 7.30
N ILE A 172 -9.07 -14.64 7.21
CA ILE A 172 -7.71 -15.17 7.35
C ILE A 172 -6.95 -14.39 8.40
N VAL A 173 -5.95 -15.05 8.98
CA VAL A 173 -5.04 -14.47 9.96
C VAL A 173 -3.64 -14.47 9.36
N TYR A 174 -3.00 -13.32 9.38
CA TYR A 174 -1.56 -13.17 9.11
C TYR A 174 -0.91 -12.66 10.39
N GLU A 175 0.07 -13.40 10.89
CA GLU A 175 0.73 -13.07 12.15
C GLU A 175 2.24 -13.30 12.05
N PHE A 176 2.99 -12.57 12.85
CA PHE A 176 4.43 -12.72 12.99
C PHE A 176 4.87 -12.24 14.37
N ASP A 177 5.89 -12.90 14.89
CA ASP A 177 6.53 -12.49 16.13
C ASP A 177 7.43 -11.27 15.87
N VAL A 178 7.45 -10.37 16.84
CA VAL A 178 8.28 -9.16 16.81
C VAL A 178 9.59 -9.47 17.51
N THR A 179 10.70 -9.34 16.78
CA THR A 179 12.04 -9.50 17.34
C THR A 179 12.72 -8.15 17.60
N ASP A 180 13.72 -8.14 18.49
CA ASP A 180 14.56 -6.96 18.69
C ASP A 180 15.26 -6.51 17.40
N GLU A 181 15.62 -7.47 16.54
CA GLU A 181 16.24 -7.21 15.23
C GLU A 181 15.26 -6.48 14.29
N ASP A 182 13.99 -6.92 14.25
CA ASP A 182 12.94 -6.23 13.48
C ASP A 182 12.74 -4.79 14.02
N LEU A 183 12.75 -4.60 15.34
CA LEU A 183 12.57 -3.27 15.96
C LEU A 183 13.75 -2.34 15.66
N GLN A 184 14.99 -2.85 15.71
CA GLN A 184 16.18 -2.07 15.36
C GLN A 184 16.19 -1.69 13.87
N ALA A 185 15.78 -2.62 13.00
CA ALA A 185 15.65 -2.34 11.57
C ALA A 185 14.58 -1.27 11.30
N MET A 186 13.42 -1.37 11.96
CA MET A 186 12.34 -0.39 11.84
C MET A 186 12.76 0.98 12.37
N GLU A 187 13.45 1.03 13.52
CA GLU A 187 13.99 2.28 14.05
C GLU A 187 14.93 2.96 13.05
N LYS A 188 15.87 2.20 12.48
CA LYS A 188 16.80 2.72 11.47
C LYS A 188 16.04 3.27 10.26
N GLU A 189 15.06 2.52 9.76
CA GLU A 189 14.24 2.93 8.61
C GLU A 189 13.51 4.26 8.87
N ILE A 190 12.86 4.40 10.04
CA ILE A 190 12.17 5.62 10.44
C ILE A 190 13.17 6.78 10.63
N ALA A 191 14.30 6.52 11.28
CA ALA A 191 15.35 7.51 11.53
C ALA A 191 16.05 7.99 10.25
N GLU A 192 16.06 7.19 9.19
CA GLU A 192 16.54 7.59 7.86
C GLU A 192 15.46 8.35 7.07
N LYS A 193 14.22 7.85 7.08
CA LYS A 193 13.13 8.38 6.25
C LYS A 193 12.61 9.74 6.71
N VAL A 194 12.47 9.95 8.02
CA VAL A 194 11.85 11.16 8.58
C VAL A 194 12.70 12.42 8.32
N PRO A 195 14.02 12.42 8.55
CA PRO A 195 14.85 13.56 8.15
C PRO A 195 14.85 13.82 6.65
N LEU A 196 14.80 12.77 5.81
CA LEU A 196 14.67 12.94 4.35
C LEU A 196 13.34 13.62 3.98
N LEU A 197 12.24 13.25 4.63
CA LEU A 197 10.96 13.95 4.46
C LEU A 197 11.11 15.43 4.83
N GLU A 198 11.68 15.75 5.99
CA GLU A 198 11.89 17.14 6.44
C GLU A 198 12.73 17.96 5.44
N GLU A 199 13.76 17.37 4.83
CA GLU A 199 14.54 18.04 3.79
C GLU A 199 13.75 18.19 2.48
N TYR A 200 13.07 17.14 2.03
CA TYR A 200 12.30 17.17 0.78
C TYR A 200 11.08 18.09 0.85
N TYR A 201 10.51 18.32 2.03
CA TYR A 201 9.45 19.33 2.23
C TYR A 201 9.91 20.75 1.90
N LYS A 202 11.22 21.01 1.82
CA LYS A 202 11.79 22.31 1.42
C LYS A 202 11.98 22.44 -0.10
N LEU A 203 11.94 21.33 -0.83
CA LEU A 203 12.19 21.30 -2.28
C LEU A 203 10.90 21.63 -3.06
N PRO A 204 11.00 22.31 -4.21
CA PRO A 204 9.89 22.36 -5.18
C PRO A 204 9.44 20.96 -5.60
N ASP A 205 8.17 20.79 -6.00
CA ASP A 205 7.57 19.48 -6.34
C ASP A 205 8.39 18.68 -7.38
N ASP A 206 8.93 19.38 -8.38
CA ASP A 206 9.68 18.78 -9.47
C ASP A 206 11.09 18.32 -9.05
N GLU A 207 11.63 18.87 -7.97
CA GLU A 207 12.95 18.54 -7.42
C GLU A 207 12.90 17.40 -6.39
N ILE A 208 11.71 17.04 -5.89
CA ILE A 208 11.58 15.88 -4.98
C ILE A 208 11.94 14.59 -5.73
N PRO A 209 12.86 13.76 -5.23
CA PRO A 209 13.22 12.50 -5.89
C PRO A 209 12.01 11.57 -6.10
N PRO A 210 11.99 10.77 -7.18
CA PRO A 210 10.91 9.81 -7.40
C PRO A 210 10.85 8.77 -6.28
N CYS A 211 9.64 8.26 -6.00
CA CYS A 211 9.45 7.10 -5.13
C CYS A 211 10.26 5.89 -5.65
N THR A 212 10.66 4.99 -4.74
CA THR A 212 11.45 3.80 -5.14
C THR A 212 10.63 2.86 -6.04
N LYS A 213 11.28 1.87 -6.66
CA LYS A 213 10.57 0.88 -7.50
C LYS A 213 9.51 0.15 -6.67
N GLU A 214 9.88 -0.25 -5.46
CA GLU A 214 9.03 -0.96 -4.50
C GLU A 214 7.84 -0.10 -4.09
N GLU A 215 8.07 1.17 -3.77
CA GLU A 215 6.99 2.12 -3.39
C GLU A 215 6.01 2.41 -4.54
N ARG A 216 6.47 2.30 -5.79
CA ARG A 216 5.65 2.47 -7.01
C ARG A 216 5.01 1.19 -7.50
N TRP A 217 5.30 0.05 -6.85
CA TRP A 217 4.94 -1.29 -7.33
C TRP A 217 5.38 -1.52 -8.77
N ALA A 218 6.58 -1.04 -9.10
CA ALA A 218 7.13 -1.11 -10.43
C ALA A 218 7.56 -2.55 -10.75
N ASP A 219 7.15 -3.03 -11.92
CA ASP A 219 7.73 -4.25 -12.51
C ASP A 219 9.09 -3.94 -13.11
N ASP A 220 9.86 -4.98 -13.40
CA ASP A 220 11.01 -4.89 -14.29
C ASP A 220 10.56 -5.04 -15.76
N ASP A 221 11.41 -4.59 -16.68
CA ASP A 221 11.20 -4.76 -18.11
C ASP A 221 10.99 -6.23 -18.46
N LYS A 222 10.11 -6.47 -19.43
CA LYS A 222 9.84 -7.81 -19.96
C LYS A 222 10.05 -7.84 -21.46
N PHE A 223 10.50 -8.97 -21.98
CA PHE A 223 10.76 -9.15 -23.40
C PHE A 223 9.91 -10.30 -23.92
N ALA A 224 8.86 -9.98 -24.66
CA ALA A 224 7.92 -10.96 -25.17
C ALA A 224 8.36 -11.47 -26.54
N VAL A 225 8.63 -12.78 -26.66
CA VAL A 225 8.87 -13.43 -27.94
C VAL A 225 7.52 -13.67 -28.61
N MET A 226 7.28 -12.98 -29.71
CA MET A 226 6.03 -12.95 -30.45
C MET A 226 6.16 -13.72 -31.75
N LYS A 227 5.08 -14.39 -32.19
CA LYS A 227 4.99 -14.96 -33.53
C LYS A 227 4.12 -14.07 -34.40
N LYS A 228 4.59 -13.76 -35.61
CA LYS A 228 3.85 -12.94 -36.58
C LYS A 228 2.43 -13.47 -36.81
N GLY A 229 1.43 -12.61 -36.60
CA GLY A 229 0.01 -12.94 -36.73
C GLY A 229 -0.65 -13.53 -35.47
N VAL A 230 0.09 -13.79 -34.39
CA VAL A 230 -0.44 -14.29 -33.11
C VAL A 230 -0.43 -13.18 -32.07
N LYS A 231 -1.56 -12.98 -31.37
CA LYS A 231 -1.71 -11.93 -30.34
C LYS A 231 -1.05 -12.27 -29.00
N LYS A 232 -0.81 -13.55 -28.72
CA LYS A 232 -0.19 -14.03 -27.47
C LYS A 232 1.31 -14.20 -27.67
N ALA A 233 2.06 -13.82 -26.64
CA ALA A 233 3.49 -14.15 -26.55
C ALA A 233 3.68 -15.66 -26.46
N VAL A 234 4.71 -16.14 -27.12
CA VAL A 234 5.16 -17.54 -27.09
C VAL A 234 5.89 -17.79 -25.78
N LYS A 235 6.75 -16.84 -25.38
CA LYS A 235 7.39 -16.76 -24.08
C LYS A 235 7.60 -15.29 -23.70
N VAL A 236 7.63 -15.00 -22.41
CA VAL A 236 8.06 -13.71 -21.88
C VAL A 236 9.34 -13.97 -21.08
N CYS A 237 10.42 -13.28 -21.45
CA CYS A 237 11.74 -13.38 -20.84
C CYS A 237 12.03 -12.16 -19.98
N ASP A 238 12.96 -12.31 -19.04
CA ASP A 238 13.41 -11.24 -18.13
C ASP A 238 14.59 -10.44 -18.68
N SER A 239 15.22 -10.92 -19.76
CA SER A 239 16.31 -10.21 -20.45
C SER A 239 16.09 -10.17 -21.95
N GLU A 240 16.61 -9.10 -22.56
CA GLU A 240 16.59 -8.91 -24.01
C GLU A 240 17.39 -10.00 -24.73
N ASP A 241 18.56 -10.35 -24.20
CA ASP A 241 19.45 -11.37 -24.76
C ASP A 241 18.77 -12.76 -24.80
N GLU A 242 18.05 -13.16 -23.74
CA GLU A 242 17.32 -14.42 -23.71
C GLU A 242 16.18 -14.41 -24.75
N ALA A 243 15.46 -13.31 -24.85
CA ALA A 243 14.36 -13.18 -25.81
C ALA A 243 14.86 -13.22 -27.26
N ASN A 244 15.98 -12.55 -27.55
CA ASN A 244 16.59 -12.53 -28.88
C ASN A 244 17.08 -13.93 -29.28
N ALA A 245 17.80 -14.61 -28.40
CA ALA A 245 18.26 -15.99 -28.65
C ALA A 245 17.08 -16.94 -28.94
N LEU A 246 16.00 -16.83 -28.17
CA LEU A 246 14.80 -17.66 -28.37
C LEU A 246 14.06 -17.31 -29.67
N ALA A 247 13.98 -16.04 -30.03
CA ALA A 247 13.38 -15.60 -31.29
C ALA A 247 14.16 -16.13 -32.49
N GLU A 248 15.49 -16.08 -32.44
CA GLU A 248 16.38 -16.63 -33.48
C GLU A 248 16.22 -18.15 -33.61
N GLU A 249 16.22 -18.89 -32.50
CA GLU A 249 16.02 -20.35 -32.49
C GLU A 249 14.64 -20.74 -33.05
N SER A 250 13.61 -19.95 -32.75
CA SER A 250 12.23 -20.21 -33.19
C SER A 250 11.99 -19.93 -34.69
N GLY A 251 12.89 -19.18 -35.33
CA GLY A 251 12.90 -18.94 -36.78
C GLY A 251 12.30 -17.60 -37.23
N PRO A 252 12.24 -17.35 -38.54
CA PRO A 252 12.10 -16.01 -39.12
C PRO A 252 10.74 -15.32 -38.91
N ASN A 253 9.75 -16.04 -38.38
CA ASN A 253 8.43 -15.47 -38.08
C ASN A 253 8.31 -15.00 -36.63
N PHE A 254 9.39 -15.05 -35.86
CA PHE A 254 9.43 -14.63 -34.47
C PHE A 254 10.18 -13.31 -34.32
N TYR A 255 9.72 -12.48 -33.39
CA TYR A 255 10.34 -11.19 -33.07
C TYR A 255 10.19 -10.92 -31.58
N VAL A 256 11.06 -10.07 -31.04
CA VAL A 256 10.98 -9.62 -29.64
C VAL A 256 10.21 -8.32 -29.58
N GLU A 257 9.21 -8.29 -28.70
CA GLU A 257 8.47 -7.11 -28.30
C GLU A 257 8.93 -6.72 -26.89
N HIS A 258 9.63 -5.58 -26.77
CA HIS A 258 9.98 -5.01 -25.48
C HIS A 258 8.73 -4.45 -24.80
N ARG A 259 8.53 -4.84 -23.54
CA ARG A 259 7.46 -4.38 -22.67
C ARG A 259 8.11 -3.65 -21.50
N PRO A 260 8.16 -2.31 -21.55
CA PRO A 260 8.78 -1.51 -20.51
C PRO A 260 8.18 -1.77 -19.13
N ALA A 261 9.01 -1.61 -18.10
CA ALA A 261 8.62 -1.61 -16.70
C ALA A 261 7.44 -0.66 -16.45
N VAL A 262 6.39 -1.18 -15.82
CA VAL A 262 5.20 -0.41 -15.49
C VAL A 262 5.19 -0.06 -14.01
N SER A 263 5.03 1.23 -13.70
CA SER A 263 4.78 1.70 -12.33
C SER A 263 3.29 1.65 -12.00
N ARG A 264 2.78 0.46 -11.67
CA ARG A 264 1.33 0.23 -11.48
C ARG A 264 0.68 1.20 -10.51
N LYS A 265 1.34 1.52 -9.38
CA LYS A 265 0.80 2.49 -8.41
C LYS A 265 0.61 3.87 -9.04
N CYS A 266 1.58 4.31 -9.83
CA CYS A 266 1.53 5.62 -10.49
C CYS A 266 0.39 5.68 -11.51
N GLN A 267 0.13 4.61 -12.25
CA GLN A 267 -0.93 4.57 -13.26
C GLN A 267 -2.34 4.55 -12.65
N GLY A 268 -2.56 3.76 -11.60
CA GLY A 268 -3.92 3.44 -11.12
C GLY A 268 -4.29 3.87 -9.71
N TYR A 269 -3.31 4.06 -8.81
CA TYR A 269 -3.58 4.07 -7.36
C TYR A 269 -3.06 5.31 -6.63
N CYS A 270 -2.20 6.10 -7.25
CA CYS A 270 -1.64 7.31 -6.64
C CYS A 270 -2.54 8.52 -6.91
N ASP A 271 -3.21 9.01 -5.86
CA ASP A 271 -4.14 10.15 -5.94
C ASP A 271 -3.44 11.47 -6.36
N CYS A 272 -2.15 11.64 -6.04
CA CYS A 272 -1.39 12.85 -6.36
C CYS A 272 -0.65 12.78 -7.71
N LYS A 273 -0.91 11.75 -8.55
CA LYS A 273 -0.16 11.52 -9.80
C LYS A 273 -0.20 12.72 -10.77
N GLN A 274 -1.29 13.49 -10.78
CA GLN A 274 -1.46 14.68 -11.62
C GLN A 274 -0.48 15.82 -11.29
N PHE A 275 0.12 15.80 -10.10
CA PHE A 275 1.12 16.77 -9.65
C PHE A 275 2.55 16.22 -9.78
N CYS A 276 2.71 14.92 -10.06
CA CYS A 276 4.01 14.24 -10.05
C CYS A 276 4.71 14.30 -11.42
N ASN A 277 5.86 14.97 -11.50
CA ASN A 277 6.66 15.01 -12.74
C ASN A 277 7.14 13.63 -13.22
N PHE A 278 7.45 12.70 -12.31
CA PHE A 278 7.82 11.34 -12.68
C PHE A 278 6.69 10.67 -13.47
N TYR A 279 5.45 10.76 -12.98
CA TYR A 279 4.28 10.20 -13.69
C TYR A 279 4.05 10.92 -15.02
N LYS A 280 4.11 12.25 -15.04
CA LYS A 280 3.96 13.06 -16.28
C LYS A 280 4.98 12.68 -17.35
N ASN A 281 6.22 12.40 -16.96
CA ASN A 281 7.27 12.00 -17.90
C ASN A 281 7.07 10.56 -18.40
N MET A 282 6.59 9.66 -17.53
CA MET A 282 6.26 8.28 -17.90
C MET A 282 5.19 8.24 -19.01
N ILE A 283 4.12 9.02 -18.88
CA ILE A 283 3.03 9.04 -19.89
C ILE A 283 3.40 9.82 -21.17
N LYS A 284 4.29 10.82 -21.09
CA LYS A 284 4.78 11.55 -22.28
C LYS A 284 5.69 10.71 -23.18
N GLY A 285 6.34 9.69 -22.62
CA GLY A 285 7.15 8.74 -23.40
C GLY A 285 6.35 7.62 -24.06
N GLU A 286 5.03 7.57 -23.84
CA GLU A 286 4.10 6.60 -24.44
C GLU A 286 3.37 7.15 -25.70
N GLU A 287 3.57 8.43 -26.05
CA GLU A 287 3.10 9.10 -27.30
C GLU A 287 4.16 9.07 -28.40
#